data_AF-A0A975AXC8-F1
#
_entry.id   AF-A0A975AXC8-F1
#
_cell.length_a   1.000
_cell.length_b   1.000
_cell.length_c   1.000
_cell.angle_alpha   90.00
_cell.angle_beta   90.00
_cell.angle_gamma   90.00
#
_symmetry.space_group_name_H-M   'P 1'
#
loop_
_entity.id
_entity.type
_entity.pdbx_description
1 polymer ?
#
loop_
_entity_poly.entity_id
_entity_poly.type
_entity_poly.pdbx_seq_one_letter_code
_entity_poly.pdbx_strand_id
1 'polypeptide(L)'
;MLTPMDIHNKEFKRSFRGYNENEVDEFLDKVSEDYEILYKENSDLKDRINLINDKLQSYNDMEKTLNNTLIVAQNTAEGLKQNAAKEAELIIQQAQQNAEIILQKANQEVVKIRTELENLKKKLNIFKAKFKILLEGQLESVLSIDENEFFEEEGESHERE
;
A
#
# COMPACT_ATOMS: atom_id res chain seq x y z
N MET A 1 61.07 -10.71 29.48
CA MET A 1 60.93 -11.71 30.56
C MET A 1 61.93 -12.82 30.29
N LEU A 2 62.43 -13.47 31.33
CA LEU A 2 63.23 -14.70 31.19
C LEU A 2 62.35 -15.81 30.63
N THR A 3 62.94 -16.68 29.81
CA THR A 3 62.36 -17.94 29.34
C THR A 3 62.83 -19.10 30.23
N PRO A 4 62.15 -20.26 30.22
CA PRO A 4 62.67 -21.46 30.89
C PRO A 4 64.12 -21.78 30.47
N MET A 5 64.43 -21.59 29.18
CA MET A 5 65.78 -21.78 28.65
C MET A 5 66.81 -20.78 29.23
N ASP A 6 66.40 -19.55 29.52
CA ASP A 6 67.26 -18.56 30.18
C ASP A 6 67.54 -18.90 31.65
N ILE A 7 66.64 -19.64 32.31
CA ILE A 7 66.81 -20.13 33.68
C ILE A 7 67.77 -21.32 33.67
N HIS A 8 67.59 -22.26 32.75
CA HIS A 8 68.43 -23.45 32.62
C HIS A 8 69.88 -23.12 32.21
N ASN A 9 70.08 -22.16 31.30
CA ASN A 9 71.42 -21.75 30.85
C ASN A 9 72.10 -20.75 31.78
N LYS A 10 71.57 -20.51 32.99
CA LYS A 10 72.07 -19.45 33.86
C LYS A 10 73.33 -19.89 34.61
N GLU A 11 74.47 -19.35 34.22
CA GLU A 11 75.73 -19.54 34.96
C GLU A 11 75.88 -18.52 36.11
N PHE A 12 76.27 -19.01 37.29
CA PHE A 12 76.57 -18.20 38.47
C PHE A 12 78.08 -18.14 38.74
N LYS A 13 78.58 -16.97 39.14
CA LYS A 13 80.00 -16.79 39.52
C LYS A 13 80.26 -17.43 40.88
N ARG A 14 81.34 -18.21 41.01
CA ARG A 14 81.79 -18.78 42.28
C ARG A 14 82.39 -17.73 43.21
N SER A 15 82.08 -17.80 44.50
CA SER A 15 82.60 -16.89 45.54
C SER A 15 82.95 -17.67 46.81
N PHE A 16 83.92 -17.19 47.59
CA PHE A 16 84.33 -17.83 48.84
C PHE A 16 83.19 -17.73 49.88
N ARG A 17 82.57 -18.88 50.22
CA ARG A 17 81.30 -19.06 50.99
C ARG A 17 79.99 -18.79 50.20
N GLY A 18 79.85 -19.39 49.02
CA GLY A 18 78.59 -19.42 48.26
C GLY A 18 77.64 -20.57 48.64
N TYR A 19 76.45 -20.58 48.03
CA TYR A 19 75.52 -21.71 48.09
C TYR A 19 76.10 -22.96 47.41
N ASN A 20 75.58 -24.14 47.78
CA ASN A 20 75.96 -25.41 47.17
C ASN A 20 75.45 -25.46 45.72
N GLU A 21 76.37 -25.58 44.77
CA GLU A 21 76.09 -25.61 43.33
C GLU A 21 75.06 -26.69 42.97
N ASN A 22 75.22 -27.91 43.49
CA ASN A 22 74.29 -29.02 43.20
C ASN A 22 72.86 -28.76 43.70
N GLU A 23 72.71 -28.16 44.89
CA GLU A 23 71.38 -27.84 45.45
C GLU A 23 70.72 -26.68 44.69
N VAL A 24 71.53 -25.73 44.22
CA VAL A 24 71.05 -24.61 43.38
C VAL A 24 70.62 -25.14 42.02
N ASP A 25 71.39 -26.03 41.40
CA ASP A 25 71.07 -26.62 40.10
C ASP A 25 69.77 -27.46 40.18
N GLU A 26 69.63 -28.34 41.18
CA GLU A 26 68.39 -29.10 41.40
C GLU A 26 67.16 -28.20 41.63
N PHE A 27 67.34 -27.05 42.28
CA PHE A 27 66.27 -26.08 42.47
C PHE A 27 65.93 -25.34 41.17
N LEU A 28 66.94 -24.94 40.39
CA LEU A 28 66.76 -24.27 39.10
C LEU A 28 66.11 -25.17 38.06
N ASP A 29 66.39 -26.47 38.07
CA ASP A 29 65.69 -27.43 37.21
C ASP A 29 64.19 -27.48 37.52
N LYS A 30 63.81 -27.57 38.80
CA LYS A 30 62.39 -27.53 39.21
C LYS A 30 61.72 -26.20 38.87
N VAL A 31 62.42 -25.08 39.10
CA VAL A 31 61.91 -23.76 38.75
C VAL A 31 61.74 -23.62 37.24
N SER A 32 62.67 -24.17 36.44
CA SER A 32 62.58 -24.16 34.98
C SER A 32 61.38 -24.97 34.48
N GLU A 33 61.15 -26.17 35.04
CA GLU A 33 60.00 -27.03 34.71
C GLU A 33 58.67 -26.36 35.04
N ASP A 34 58.51 -25.86 36.28
CA ASP A 34 57.29 -25.16 36.70
C ASP A 34 57.04 -23.89 35.86
N TYR A 35 58.10 -23.18 35.50
CA TYR A 35 58.00 -21.97 34.69
C TYR A 35 57.66 -22.27 33.23
N GLU A 36 58.10 -23.42 32.68
CA GLU A 36 57.67 -23.89 31.36
C GLU A 36 56.18 -24.23 31.33
N ILE A 37 55.68 -24.92 32.36
CA ILE A 37 54.25 -25.22 32.52
C ILE A 37 53.44 -23.92 32.56
N LEU A 38 53.82 -22.99 33.43
CA LEU A 38 53.15 -21.69 33.56
C LEU A 38 53.19 -20.88 32.26
N TYR A 39 54.32 -20.91 31.54
CA TYR A 39 54.45 -20.21 30.27
C TYR A 39 53.50 -20.77 29.21
N LYS A 40 53.39 -22.10 29.12
CA LYS A 40 52.47 -22.78 28.21
C LYS A 40 51.01 -22.51 28.57
N GLU A 41 50.63 -22.65 29.84
CA GLU A 41 49.28 -22.33 30.30
C GLU A 41 48.91 -20.87 30.03
N ASN A 42 49.85 -19.93 30.22
CA ASN A 42 49.63 -18.53 29.92
C ASN A 42 49.37 -18.29 28.42
N SER A 43 50.12 -18.98 27.55
CA SER A 43 49.90 -18.94 26.10
C SER A 43 48.52 -19.48 25.73
N ASP A 44 48.17 -20.66 26.22
CA ASP A 44 46.88 -21.31 25.94
C ASP A 44 45.69 -20.46 26.44
N LEU A 45 45.82 -19.85 27.62
CA LEU A 45 44.82 -18.92 28.16
C LEU A 45 44.67 -17.66 27.31
N LYS A 46 45.77 -17.08 26.83
CA LYS A 46 45.74 -15.92 25.93
C LYS A 46 45.04 -16.25 24.61
N ASP A 47 45.35 -17.40 24.03
CA ASP A 47 44.70 -17.86 22.79
C ASP A 47 43.21 -18.07 22.99
N ARG A 48 42.81 -18.66 24.14
CA ARG A 48 41.40 -18.84 24.49
C ARG A 48 40.68 -17.50 24.71
N ILE A 49 41.33 -16.53 25.35
CA ILE A 49 40.78 -15.18 25.52
C ILE A 49 40.55 -14.52 24.16
N ASN A 50 41.54 -14.60 23.26
CA ASN A 50 41.41 -14.04 21.92
C ASN A 50 40.23 -14.67 21.16
N LEU A 51 40.12 -16.01 21.18
CA LEU A 51 39.02 -16.71 20.55
C LEU A 51 37.64 -16.31 21.11
N ILE A 52 37.54 -16.14 22.44
CA ILE A 52 36.29 -15.71 23.08
C ILE A 52 35.96 -14.27 22.71
N ASN A 53 36.94 -13.38 22.68
CA ASN A 53 36.76 -11.98 22.28
C ASN A 53 36.28 -11.87 20.84
N ASP A 54 36.85 -12.65 19.92
CA ASP A 54 36.42 -12.68 18.51
C ASP A 54 34.96 -13.13 18.37
N LYS A 55 34.56 -14.18 19.12
CA LYS A 55 33.17 -14.63 19.13
C LYS A 55 32.23 -13.58 19.72
N LEU A 56 32.64 -12.92 20.80
CA LEU A 56 31.85 -11.88 21.45
C LEU A 56 31.66 -10.67 20.52
N GLN A 57 32.70 -10.30 19.79
CA GLN A 57 32.63 -9.26 18.76
C GLN A 57 31.65 -9.66 17.65
N SER A 58 31.73 -10.90 17.16
CA SER A 58 30.78 -11.41 16.15
C SER A 58 29.33 -11.40 16.65
N TYR A 59 29.08 -11.77 17.91
CA TYR A 59 27.75 -11.68 18.50
C TYR A 59 27.24 -10.25 18.64
N ASN A 60 28.08 -9.31 19.06
CA ASN A 60 27.72 -7.90 19.12
C ASN A 60 27.35 -7.33 17.75
N ASP A 61 28.09 -7.71 16.70
CA ASP A 61 27.80 -7.25 15.34
C ASP A 61 26.53 -7.89 14.77
N MET A 62 26.27 -9.15 15.11
CA MET A 62 25.00 -9.82 14.79
C MET A 62 23.82 -9.16 15.51
N GLU A 63 23.95 -8.86 16.80
CA GLU A 63 22.93 -8.18 17.59
C GLU A 63 22.60 -6.79 17.02
N LYS A 64 23.62 -6.00 16.69
CA LYS A 64 23.44 -4.69 16.03
C LYS A 64 22.68 -4.83 14.71
N THR A 65 23.05 -5.83 13.91
CA THR A 65 22.39 -6.08 12.62
C THR A 65 20.93 -6.45 12.84
N LEU A 66 20.63 -7.37 13.77
CA LEU A 66 19.27 -7.78 14.11
C LEU A 66 18.42 -6.60 14.61
N ASN A 67 18.95 -5.78 15.52
CA ASN A 67 18.27 -4.58 16.02
C ASN A 67 17.97 -3.60 14.89
N ASN A 68 18.93 -3.34 14.00
CA ASN A 68 18.72 -2.47 12.85
C ASN A 68 17.66 -3.04 11.89
N THR A 69 17.71 -4.34 11.60
CA THR A 69 16.69 -5.00 10.76
C THR A 69 15.31 -4.93 11.39
N LEU A 70 15.19 -5.12 12.70
CA LEU A 70 13.92 -5.02 13.42
C LEU A 70 13.33 -3.61 13.32
N ILE A 71 14.16 -2.57 13.49
CA ILE A 71 13.74 -1.17 13.35
C ILE A 71 13.27 -0.89 11.92
N VAL A 72 14.02 -1.34 10.91
CA VAL A 72 13.63 -1.17 9.50
C VAL A 72 12.31 -1.88 9.20
N ALA A 73 12.13 -3.11 9.67
CA ALA A 73 10.90 -3.87 9.50
C ALA A 73 9.71 -3.15 10.16
N GLN A 74 9.89 -2.65 11.39
CA GLN A 74 8.86 -1.89 12.11
C GLN A 74 8.49 -0.60 11.36
N ASN A 75 9.47 0.19 10.95
CA ASN A 75 9.23 1.43 10.20
C ASN A 75 8.54 1.15 8.86
N THR A 76 8.91 0.06 8.19
CA THR A 76 8.27 -0.36 6.93
C THR A 76 6.82 -0.77 7.16
N ALA A 77 6.54 -1.56 8.20
CA ALA A 77 5.18 -1.96 8.55
C ALA A 77 4.30 -0.75 8.90
N GLU A 78 4.82 0.19 9.69
CA GLU A 78 4.10 1.41 10.05
C GLU A 78 3.87 2.30 8.82
N GLY A 79 4.87 2.45 7.94
CA GLY A 79 4.74 3.18 6.68
C GLY A 79 3.69 2.56 5.75
N LEU A 80 3.67 1.23 5.62
CA LEU A 80 2.66 0.52 4.83
C LEU A 80 1.25 0.75 5.39
N LYS A 81 1.09 0.66 6.73
CA LYS A 81 -0.19 0.90 7.39
C LYS A 81 -0.70 2.33 7.17
N GLN A 82 0.18 3.32 7.30
CA GLN A 82 -0.17 4.73 7.09
C GLN A 82 -0.54 5.01 5.62
N ASN A 83 0.21 4.44 4.68
CA ASN A 83 -0.09 4.59 3.26
C ASN A 83 -1.43 3.94 2.89
N ALA A 84 -1.68 2.71 3.36
CA ALA A 84 -2.95 2.02 3.14
C ALA A 84 -4.14 2.79 3.75
N ALA A 85 -3.97 3.40 4.92
CA ALA A 85 -5.00 4.23 5.54
C ALA A 85 -5.31 5.48 4.69
N LYS A 86 -4.28 6.18 4.20
CA LYS A 86 -4.45 7.34 3.31
C LYS A 86 -5.11 6.95 1.99
N GLU A 87 -4.70 5.84 1.39
CA GLU A 87 -5.28 5.35 0.14
C GLU A 87 -6.75 4.97 0.31
N ALA A 88 -7.09 4.29 1.41
CA ALA A 88 -8.48 3.98 1.74
C ALA A 88 -9.32 5.25 1.93
N GLU A 89 -8.80 6.27 2.60
CA GLU A 89 -9.48 7.56 2.76
C GLU A 89 -9.72 8.24 1.41
N LEU A 90 -8.72 8.27 0.53
CA LEU A 90 -8.85 8.81 -0.83
C LEU A 90 -9.90 8.05 -1.66
N ILE A 91 -9.92 6.73 -1.57
CA ILE A 91 -10.93 5.90 -2.25
C ILE A 91 -12.33 6.26 -1.76
N ILE A 92 -12.52 6.41 -0.45
CA ILE A 92 -13.82 6.79 0.13
C ILE A 92 -14.23 8.18 -0.34
N GLN A 93 -13.32 9.16 -0.29
CA GLN A 93 -13.59 10.52 -0.75
C GLN A 93 -13.96 10.56 -2.24
N GLN A 94 -13.21 9.84 -3.08
CA GLN A 94 -13.50 9.78 -4.52
C GLN A 94 -14.84 9.09 -4.80
N ALA A 95 -15.17 8.02 -4.06
CA ALA A 95 -16.45 7.33 -4.18
C ALA A 95 -17.61 8.26 -3.79
N GLN A 96 -17.46 9.04 -2.71
CA GLN A 96 -18.44 10.03 -2.29
C GLN A 96 -18.66 11.12 -3.35
N GLN A 97 -17.58 11.71 -3.88
CA GLN A 97 -17.66 12.71 -4.95
C GLN A 97 -18.34 12.15 -6.21
N ASN A 98 -17.99 10.93 -6.62
CA ASN A 98 -18.61 10.29 -7.76
C ASN A 98 -20.11 10.03 -7.53
N ALA A 99 -20.50 9.61 -6.33
CA ALA A 99 -21.89 9.42 -5.95
C ALA A 99 -22.67 10.75 -6.00
N GLU A 100 -22.10 11.84 -5.50
CA GLU A 100 -22.70 13.18 -5.60
C GLU A 100 -22.92 13.62 -7.05
N ILE A 101 -21.93 13.41 -7.92
CA ILE A 101 -22.05 13.72 -9.35
C ILE A 101 -23.17 12.90 -9.99
N ILE A 102 -23.26 11.61 -9.68
CA ILE A 102 -24.31 10.73 -10.20
C ILE A 102 -25.69 11.22 -9.75
N LEU A 103 -25.85 11.55 -8.46
CA LEU A 103 -27.09 12.09 -7.92
C LEU A 103 -27.48 13.42 -8.56
N GLN A 104 -26.52 14.32 -8.76
CA GLN A 104 -26.77 15.59 -9.45
C GLN A 104 -27.24 15.38 -10.89
N LYS A 105 -26.57 14.50 -11.65
CA LYS A 105 -26.99 14.15 -13.02
C LYS A 105 -28.38 13.54 -13.06
N ALA A 106 -28.68 12.61 -12.15
CA ALA A 106 -30.00 12.00 -12.06
C ALA A 106 -31.09 13.05 -11.76
N ASN A 107 -30.83 13.98 -10.83
CA ASN A 107 -31.77 15.07 -10.53
C ASN A 107 -31.98 16.00 -11.72
N GLN A 108 -30.92 16.34 -12.47
CA GLN A 108 -31.02 17.15 -13.68
C GLN A 108 -31.88 16.46 -14.75
N GLU A 109 -31.67 15.16 -14.98
CA GLU A 109 -32.49 14.38 -15.93
C GLU A 109 -33.96 14.32 -15.49
N VAL A 110 -34.24 14.14 -14.19
CA VAL A 110 -35.62 14.17 -13.68
C VAL A 110 -36.29 15.52 -13.96
N VAL A 111 -35.60 16.63 -13.73
CA VAL A 111 -36.13 17.97 -14.00
C VAL A 111 -36.39 18.15 -15.51
N LYS A 112 -35.47 17.69 -16.35
CA LYS A 112 -35.60 17.75 -17.81
C LYS A 112 -36.81 16.95 -18.30
N ILE A 113 -36.95 15.70 -17.87
CA ILE A 113 -38.08 14.82 -18.23
C ILE A 113 -39.41 15.45 -17.77
N ARG A 114 -39.48 16.01 -16.56
CA ARG A 114 -40.68 16.69 -16.08
C ARG A 114 -41.07 17.86 -16.97
N THR A 115 -40.09 18.68 -17.36
CA THR A 115 -40.29 19.83 -18.24
C THR A 115 -40.76 19.41 -19.63
N GLU A 116 -40.15 18.35 -20.20
CA GLU A 116 -40.56 17.78 -21.48
C GLU A 116 -41.99 17.23 -21.45
N LEU A 117 -42.36 16.54 -20.35
CA LEU A 117 -43.70 16.01 -20.13
C LEU A 117 -44.75 17.13 -20.07
N GLU A 118 -44.47 18.20 -19.32
CA GLU A 118 -45.36 19.37 -19.29
C GLU A 118 -45.53 20.02 -20.67
N ASN A 119 -44.44 20.17 -21.42
CA ASN A 119 -44.47 20.70 -22.77
C ASN A 119 -45.28 19.80 -23.71
N LEU A 120 -45.14 18.49 -23.60
CA LEU A 120 -45.90 17.53 -24.40
C LEU A 120 -47.40 17.58 -24.07
N LYS A 121 -47.76 17.68 -22.79
CA LYS A 121 -49.16 17.88 -22.36
C LYS A 121 -49.76 19.16 -22.95
N LYS A 122 -49.01 20.28 -22.93
CA LYS A 122 -49.45 21.53 -23.56
C LYS A 122 -49.68 21.35 -25.07
N LYS A 123 -48.73 20.73 -25.78
CA LYS A 123 -48.88 20.42 -27.22
C LYS A 123 -50.09 19.55 -27.50
N LEU A 124 -50.33 18.52 -26.70
CA LEU A 124 -51.49 17.64 -26.82
C LEU A 124 -52.81 18.40 -26.64
N ASN A 125 -52.90 19.28 -25.64
CA ASN A 125 -54.09 20.09 -25.40
C ASN A 125 -54.36 21.06 -26.55
N ILE A 126 -53.33 21.72 -27.08
CA ILE A 126 -53.44 22.58 -28.25
C ILE A 126 -53.90 21.78 -29.47
N PHE A 127 -53.32 20.60 -29.70
CA PHE A 127 -53.72 19.71 -30.79
C PHE A 127 -55.19 19.30 -30.65
N LYS A 128 -55.62 18.85 -29.47
CA LYS A 128 -57.02 18.50 -29.19
C LYS A 128 -57.98 19.65 -29.49
N ALA A 129 -57.64 20.86 -29.05
CA ALA A 129 -58.47 22.04 -29.31
C ALA A 129 -58.56 22.35 -30.81
N LYS A 130 -57.44 22.34 -31.53
CA LYS A 130 -57.41 22.56 -32.99
C LYS A 130 -58.18 21.48 -33.75
N PHE A 131 -58.03 20.21 -33.36
CA PHE A 131 -58.69 19.10 -34.00
C PHE A 131 -60.20 19.14 -33.78
N LYS A 132 -60.64 19.52 -32.57
CA LYS A 132 -62.06 19.75 -32.27
C LYS A 132 -62.65 20.83 -33.16
N ILE A 133 -62.00 22.00 -33.26
CA ILE A 133 -62.45 23.11 -34.12
C ILE A 133 -62.53 22.66 -35.59
N LEU A 134 -61.54 21.89 -36.07
CA LEU A 134 -61.54 21.37 -37.43
C LEU A 134 -62.73 20.44 -37.69
N LEU A 135 -63.01 19.51 -36.77
CA LEU A 135 -64.17 18.62 -36.89
C LEU A 135 -65.49 19.38 -36.83
N GLU A 136 -65.62 20.36 -35.94
CA GLU A 136 -66.81 21.21 -35.85
C GLU A 136 -67.04 21.98 -37.16
N GLY A 137 -65.99 22.56 -37.74
CA GLY A 137 -66.08 23.24 -39.04
C GLY A 137 -66.42 22.31 -40.21
N GLN A 138 -65.90 21.08 -40.23
CA GLN A 138 -66.27 20.08 -41.25
C GLN A 138 -67.73 19.62 -41.08
N LEU A 139 -68.19 19.46 -39.85
CA LEU A 139 -69.58 19.10 -39.56
C LEU A 139 -70.54 20.22 -40.03
N GLU A 140 -70.22 21.48 -39.71
CA GLU A 140 -70.99 22.64 -40.14
C GLU A 140 -71.04 22.73 -41.67
N SER A 141 -69.91 22.51 -42.35
CA SER A 141 -69.85 22.48 -43.81
C SER A 141 -70.74 21.40 -44.44
N VAL A 142 -70.85 20.23 -43.81
CA VAL A 142 -71.72 19.14 -44.31
C VAL A 142 -73.20 19.45 -44.06
N LEU A 143 -73.53 20.02 -42.91
CA LEU A 143 -74.90 20.40 -42.55
C LEU A 143 -75.39 21.64 -43.32
N SER A 144 -74.49 22.49 -43.82
CA SER A 144 -74.82 23.63 -44.67
C SER A 144 -74.99 23.28 -46.15
N ILE A 145 -74.70 22.02 -46.55
CA ILE A 145 -75.04 21.53 -47.87
C ILE A 145 -76.57 21.32 -47.87
N ASP A 146 -77.26 22.16 -48.63
CA ASP A 146 -78.71 22.07 -48.81
C ASP A 146 -79.03 20.72 -49.49
N GLU A 147 -79.87 19.88 -48.86
CA GLU A 147 -80.30 18.59 -49.43
C GLU A 147 -80.95 18.76 -50.83
N ASN A 148 -81.34 19.99 -51.19
CA ASN A 148 -81.96 20.33 -52.45
C ASN A 148 -80.99 20.46 -53.65
N GLU A 149 -79.67 20.59 -53.43
CA GLU A 149 -78.71 20.67 -54.57
C GLU A 149 -78.38 19.29 -55.19
N PHE A 150 -78.76 18.18 -54.55
CA PHE A 150 -78.45 16.82 -55.04
C PHE A 150 -79.52 16.20 -55.96
N PHE A 151 -80.69 16.83 -56.10
CA PHE A 151 -81.84 16.23 -56.81
C PHE A 151 -82.30 16.96 -58.09
N GLU A 152 -81.59 17.98 -58.58
CA GLU A 152 -82.05 18.74 -59.76
C GLU A 152 -81.54 18.25 -61.15
N GLU A 153 -80.79 17.14 -61.26
CA GLU A 153 -80.27 16.69 -62.57
C GLU A 153 -80.97 15.48 -63.24
N GLU A 154 -82.05 14.90 -62.69
CA GLU A 154 -82.76 13.77 -63.35
C GLU A 154 -84.11 14.09 -64.01
N GLY A 155 -84.40 15.37 -64.29
CA GLY A 155 -85.75 15.73 -64.74
C GLY A 155 -85.85 16.84 -65.76
N GLU A 156 -85.11 16.83 -66.88
CA GLU A 156 -85.55 17.49 -68.13
C GLU A 156 -84.65 17.14 -69.33
N SER A 157 -84.99 16.09 -70.08
CA SER A 157 -84.80 16.03 -71.55
C SER A 157 -85.55 14.84 -72.17
N HIS A 158 -86.87 14.84 -72.02
CA HIS A 158 -87.77 14.22 -73.00
C HIS A 158 -88.53 15.35 -73.71
N GLU A 159 -88.74 15.17 -75.03
CA GLU A 159 -89.45 16.06 -75.99
C GLU A 159 -88.64 17.29 -76.46
N ARG A 160 -88.42 17.61 -77.74
CA ARG A 160 -89.04 17.32 -79.06
C ARG A 160 -87.97 17.52 -80.16
N GLU A 161 -87.93 16.65 -81.16
CA GLU A 161 -88.24 16.94 -82.59
C GLU A 161 -87.55 18.15 -83.21
#